data_AF-A0A256YVU1-F1
#
_entry.id   AF-A0A256YVU1-F1
#
_cell.length_a   1.000
_cell.length_b   1.000
_cell.length_c   1.000
_cell.angle_alpha   90.00
_cell.angle_beta   90.00
_cell.angle_gamma   90.00
#
_symmetry.space_group_name_H-M   'P 1'
#
loop_
_entity.id
_entity.type
_entity.pdbx_description
1 polymer ?
#
loop_
_entity_poly.entity_id
_entity_poly.type
_entity_poly.pdbx_seq_one_letter_code
_entity_poly.pdbx_strand_id
1 'polypeptide(L)'
;MNRIRGCKRLLTSKDRIECLKDLLKEFGEDGMILYELGSEYEGIGEYENALNFYNRAKEKFPLRKYQMMALEAAERVGRLLDEFRESMRTKPQPAPSQITTREDILYVVNCTKKKVWNEYPNAPPYVPARFAYKGKSFLKFLSFIKPKEKQGVRWLILSAKYGFLEPWHPISDYNVSFNDPNSGPISDETLRKQVSYQKRWRDKKPLKDFVKVFVYAENDVYYEKVLKAYEGIAEVKRLYDLEE
;
A
#
# COMPACT_ATOMS: atom_id res chain seq x y z
N MET A 1 27.23 -2.65 -25.79
CA MET A 1 27.75 -2.15 -24.49
C MET A 1 27.23 -0.76 -24.08
N ASN A 2 26.97 0.20 -24.99
CA ASN A 2 26.57 1.57 -24.61
C ASN A 2 25.14 1.70 -24.02
N ARG A 3 24.20 0.83 -24.41
CA ARG A 3 22.78 0.95 -24.00
C ARG A 3 22.50 0.47 -22.57
N ILE A 4 23.12 -0.62 -22.15
CA ILE A 4 23.04 -1.10 -20.75
C ILE A 4 23.56 -0.02 -19.79
N ARG A 5 24.72 0.59 -20.11
CA ARG A 5 25.27 1.71 -19.33
C ARG A 5 24.31 2.91 -19.29
N GLY A 6 23.56 3.14 -20.37
CA GLY A 6 22.49 4.14 -20.42
C GLY A 6 21.38 3.83 -19.41
N CYS A 7 20.87 2.60 -19.39
CA CYS A 7 19.89 2.18 -18.39
C CYS A 7 20.43 2.37 -16.96
N LYS A 8 21.68 1.98 -16.68
CA LYS A 8 22.27 2.09 -15.33
C LYS A 8 22.40 3.52 -14.80
N ARG A 9 22.32 4.54 -15.65
CA ARG A 9 22.34 5.96 -15.23
C ARG A 9 20.97 6.47 -14.78
N LEU A 10 19.91 5.69 -14.97
CA LEU A 10 18.57 6.07 -14.52
C LEU A 10 18.49 6.03 -12.99
N LEU A 11 17.76 7.01 -12.44
CA LEU A 11 17.76 7.31 -11.01
C LEU A 11 17.13 6.19 -10.17
N THR A 12 16.05 5.59 -10.64
CA THR A 12 15.30 4.59 -9.86
C THR A 12 15.53 3.18 -10.36
N SER A 13 15.53 2.20 -9.45
CA SER A 13 15.63 0.77 -9.82
C SER A 13 14.49 0.34 -10.74
N LYS A 14 13.31 0.94 -10.59
CA LYS A 14 12.16 0.68 -11.48
C LYS A 14 12.47 1.09 -12.92
N ASP A 15 12.96 2.31 -13.14
CA ASP A 15 13.28 2.80 -14.48
C ASP A 15 14.44 2.00 -15.09
N ARG A 16 15.42 1.59 -14.27
CA ARG A 16 16.52 0.71 -14.70
C ARG A 16 16.01 -0.66 -15.15
N ILE A 17 15.15 -1.30 -14.37
CA ILE A 17 14.55 -2.60 -14.69
C ILE A 17 13.70 -2.51 -15.96
N GLU A 18 12.88 -1.46 -16.11
CA GLU A 18 12.04 -1.27 -17.28
C GLU A 18 12.90 -1.09 -18.55
N CYS A 19 13.91 -0.22 -18.48
CA CYS A 19 14.86 -0.02 -19.58
C CYS A 19 15.59 -1.33 -19.96
N LEU A 20 16.05 -2.11 -18.99
CA LEU A 20 16.73 -3.39 -19.23
C LEU A 20 15.78 -4.45 -19.81
N LYS A 21 14.51 -4.49 -19.37
CA LYS A 21 13.49 -5.37 -19.95
C LYS A 21 13.20 -5.03 -21.40
N ASP A 22 13.20 -3.75 -21.76
CA ASP A 22 13.01 -3.35 -23.15
C ASP A 22 14.21 -3.73 -24.02
N LEU A 23 15.45 -3.63 -23.50
CA LEU A 23 16.62 -4.19 -24.19
C LEU A 23 16.50 -5.71 -24.35
N LEU A 24 15.97 -6.43 -23.35
CA LEU A 24 15.76 -7.88 -23.44
C LEU A 24 14.73 -8.25 -24.51
N LYS A 25 13.67 -7.44 -24.69
CA LYS A 25 12.68 -7.64 -25.77
C LYS A 25 13.28 -7.36 -27.15
N GLU A 26 14.10 -6.32 -27.26
CA GLU A 26 14.68 -5.88 -28.53
C GLU A 26 15.81 -6.80 -29.01
N PHE A 27 16.69 -7.22 -28.10
CA PHE A 27 17.90 -7.97 -28.42
C PHE A 27 17.82 -9.46 -28.06
N GLY A 28 16.73 -9.89 -27.42
CA GLY A 28 16.56 -11.25 -26.91
C GLY A 28 17.33 -11.51 -25.63
N GLU A 29 17.44 -12.79 -25.26
CA GLU A 29 18.07 -13.25 -24.02
C GLU A 29 19.61 -13.14 -24.06
N ASP A 30 20.12 -11.92 -23.95
CA ASP A 30 21.55 -11.63 -23.78
C ASP A 30 21.98 -11.83 -22.32
N GLY A 31 23.10 -12.54 -22.11
CA GLY A 31 23.59 -12.86 -20.77
C GLY A 31 23.90 -11.64 -19.91
N MET A 32 24.39 -10.54 -20.50
CA MET A 32 24.72 -9.33 -19.75
C MET A 32 23.46 -8.54 -19.38
N ILE A 33 22.47 -8.46 -20.27
CA ILE A 33 21.17 -7.85 -19.94
C ILE A 33 20.50 -8.61 -18.80
N LEU A 34 20.49 -9.94 -18.88
CA LEU A 34 19.94 -10.81 -17.84
C LEU A 34 20.69 -10.63 -16.50
N TYR A 35 22.02 -10.58 -16.53
CA TYR A 35 22.82 -10.36 -15.33
C TYR A 35 22.53 -9.01 -14.66
N GLU A 36 22.40 -7.94 -15.44
CA GLU A 36 22.09 -6.61 -14.93
C GLU A 36 20.66 -6.54 -14.37
N LEU A 37 19.70 -7.23 -15.00
CA LEU A 37 18.36 -7.40 -14.41
C LEU A 37 18.43 -8.12 -13.06
N GLY A 38 19.22 -9.19 -12.97
CA GLY A 38 19.45 -9.90 -11.71
C GLY A 38 19.98 -8.97 -10.62
N SER A 39 20.95 -8.12 -10.97
CA SER A 39 21.53 -7.13 -10.04
C SER A 39 20.54 -6.08 -9.56
N GLU A 40 19.66 -5.60 -10.43
CA GLU A 40 18.64 -4.62 -10.02
C GLU A 40 17.58 -5.24 -9.13
N TYR A 41 17.14 -6.47 -9.44
CA TYR A 41 16.19 -7.21 -8.62
C TYR A 41 16.77 -7.56 -7.25
N GLU A 42 18.05 -7.92 -7.19
CA GLU A 42 18.76 -8.12 -5.94
C GLU A 42 18.78 -6.85 -5.10
N GLY A 43 19.11 -5.70 -5.71
CA GLY A 43 19.21 -4.41 -5.02
C GLY A 43 17.89 -3.94 -4.40
N ILE A 44 16.74 -4.43 -4.88
CA ILE A 44 15.42 -4.13 -4.30
C ILE A 44 14.89 -5.26 -3.40
N GLY A 45 15.66 -6.32 -3.17
CA GLY A 45 15.31 -7.42 -2.26
C GLY A 45 14.41 -8.50 -2.87
N GLU A 46 14.16 -8.49 -4.19
CA GLU A 46 13.38 -9.53 -4.88
C GLU A 46 14.28 -10.71 -5.28
N TYR A 47 14.74 -11.46 -4.28
CA TYR A 47 15.76 -12.50 -4.44
C TYR A 47 15.36 -13.64 -5.38
N GLU A 48 14.08 -14.02 -5.46
CA GLU A 48 13.63 -15.07 -6.38
C GLU A 48 13.76 -14.65 -7.85
N ASN A 49 13.38 -13.40 -8.16
CA ASN A 49 13.55 -12.83 -9.49
C ASN A 49 15.03 -12.68 -9.82
N ALA A 50 15.83 -12.16 -8.89
CA ALA A 50 17.28 -12.03 -9.07
C ALA A 50 17.94 -13.38 -9.39
N LEU A 51 17.61 -14.43 -8.62
CA LEU A 51 18.14 -15.79 -8.82
C LEU A 51 17.77 -16.36 -10.20
N ASN A 52 16.52 -16.19 -10.64
CA ASN A 52 16.08 -16.62 -11.96
C ASN A 52 16.88 -15.93 -13.07
N PHE A 53 17.06 -14.61 -12.98
CA PHE A 53 17.82 -13.85 -13.96
C PHE A 53 19.30 -14.23 -13.99
N TYR A 54 19.93 -14.48 -12.84
CA TYR A 54 21.32 -14.94 -12.80
C TYR A 54 21.50 -16.35 -13.38
N ASN A 55 20.58 -17.28 -13.12
CA ASN A 55 20.64 -18.62 -13.72
C ASN A 55 20.50 -18.56 -15.25
N ARG A 56 19.54 -17.77 -15.75
CA ARG A 56 19.40 -17.54 -17.20
C ARG A 56 20.62 -16.85 -17.78
N ALA A 57 21.20 -15.86 -17.08
CA ALA A 57 22.43 -15.21 -17.51
C ALA A 57 23.58 -16.22 -17.66
N LYS A 58 23.74 -17.14 -16.69
CA LYS A 58 24.74 -18.22 -16.74
C LYS A 58 24.59 -19.08 -17.99
N GLU A 59 23.38 -19.47 -18.35
CA GLU A 59 23.10 -20.29 -19.54
C GLU A 59 23.42 -19.57 -20.85
N LYS A 60 23.26 -18.24 -20.88
CA LYS A 60 23.49 -17.42 -22.08
C LYS A 60 24.91 -16.92 -22.22
N PHE A 61 25.71 -16.94 -21.15
CA PHE A 61 27.09 -16.51 -21.24
C PHE A 61 27.94 -17.54 -22.01
N PRO A 62 28.63 -17.15 -23.09
CA PRO A 62 29.45 -18.07 -23.88
C PRO A 62 30.79 -18.38 -23.23
N LEU A 63 31.31 -17.48 -22.39
CA LEU A 63 32.62 -17.62 -21.76
C LEU A 63 32.50 -18.04 -20.31
N ARG A 64 33.30 -19.04 -19.92
CA ARG A 64 33.34 -19.59 -18.56
C ARG A 64 33.48 -18.53 -17.47
N LYS A 65 34.29 -17.49 -17.69
CA LYS A 65 34.45 -16.39 -16.71
C LYS A 65 33.13 -15.68 -16.37
N TYR A 66 32.26 -15.47 -17.35
CA TYR A 66 30.98 -14.80 -17.13
C TYR A 66 29.92 -15.77 -16.60
N GLN A 67 30.01 -17.05 -16.97
CA GLN A 67 29.22 -18.11 -16.34
C GLN A 67 29.53 -18.21 -14.84
N MET A 68 30.81 -18.16 -14.47
CA MET A 68 31.24 -18.15 -13.06
C MET A 68 30.74 -16.90 -12.33
N MET A 69 30.86 -15.72 -12.95
CA MET A 69 30.31 -14.47 -12.39
C MET A 69 28.80 -14.57 -12.11
N ALA A 70 28.02 -15.13 -13.03
CA ALA A 70 26.59 -15.34 -12.82
C ALA A 70 26.29 -16.42 -11.77
N LEU A 71 27.10 -17.48 -11.72
CA LEU A 71 26.99 -18.54 -10.72
C LEU A 71 27.23 -18.00 -9.31
N GLU A 72 28.30 -17.23 -9.11
CA GLU A 72 28.63 -16.63 -7.81
C GLU A 72 27.52 -15.68 -7.34
N ALA A 73 26.96 -14.89 -8.26
CA ALA A 73 25.81 -14.04 -7.95
C ALA A 73 24.56 -14.87 -7.58
N ALA A 74 24.27 -15.93 -8.34
CA ALA A 74 23.17 -16.86 -8.05
C ALA A 74 23.34 -17.56 -6.69
N GLU A 75 24.53 -18.05 -6.36
CA GLU A 75 24.82 -18.70 -5.08
C GLU A 75 24.69 -17.74 -3.90
N ARG A 76 25.15 -16.50 -4.06
CA ARG A 76 25.02 -15.45 -3.04
C ARG A 76 23.55 -15.08 -2.82
N VAL A 77 22.78 -14.86 -3.89
CA VAL A 77 21.34 -14.60 -3.78
C VAL A 77 20.59 -15.82 -3.24
N GLY A 78 21.00 -17.04 -3.61
CA GLY A 78 20.46 -18.29 -3.08
C GLY A 78 20.62 -18.38 -1.57
N ARG A 79 21.80 -18.06 -1.04
CA ARG A 79 22.03 -17.97 0.42
C ARG A 79 21.15 -16.90 1.08
N LEU A 80 21.04 -15.71 0.49
CA LEU A 80 20.13 -14.67 1.00
C LEU A 80 18.67 -15.11 1.00
N LEU A 81 18.25 -15.83 -0.04
CA LEU A 81 16.90 -16.38 -0.16
C LEU A 81 16.68 -17.50 0.86
N ASP A 82 17.66 -18.36 1.10
CA ASP A 82 17.60 -19.42 2.09
C ASP A 82 17.62 -18.86 3.51
N GLU A 83 18.46 -17.86 3.81
CA GLU A 83 18.44 -17.12 5.08
C GLU A 83 17.10 -16.40 5.28
N PHE A 84 16.57 -15.77 4.23
CA PHE A 84 15.24 -15.16 4.27
C PHE A 84 14.16 -16.22 4.53
N ARG A 85 14.19 -17.36 3.86
CA ARG A 85 13.28 -18.50 4.07
C ARG A 85 13.44 -19.13 5.44
N GLU A 86 14.65 -19.22 5.97
CA GLU A 86 14.94 -19.80 7.28
C GLU A 86 14.54 -18.84 8.40
N SER A 87 14.71 -17.54 8.21
CA SER A 87 14.13 -16.51 9.10
C SER A 87 12.60 -16.52 9.10
N MET A 88 11.99 -17.03 8.02
CA MET A 88 10.55 -17.29 7.92
C MET A 88 10.16 -18.65 8.53
N ARG A 89 11.05 -19.66 8.55
CA ARG A 89 10.83 -21.01 9.12
C ARG A 89 11.11 -21.14 10.62
N THR A 90 12.08 -20.41 11.15
CA THR A 90 12.47 -20.41 12.59
C THR A 90 11.52 -19.58 13.46
N LYS A 91 10.54 -18.91 12.85
CA LYS A 91 9.34 -18.46 13.56
C LYS A 91 8.41 -19.67 13.71
N PRO A 92 7.93 -20.01 14.93
CA PRO A 92 7.04 -21.14 15.13
C PRO A 92 5.84 -21.02 14.18
N GLN A 93 5.52 -22.09 13.44
CA GLN A 93 4.34 -22.12 12.58
C GLN A 93 3.10 -21.82 13.44
N PRO A 94 2.39 -20.70 13.19
CA PRO A 94 1.05 -20.55 13.73
C PRO A 94 0.09 -21.32 12.83
N ALA A 95 -0.89 -21.99 13.45
CA ALA A 95 -2.13 -22.39 12.79
C ALA A 95 -2.68 -21.24 11.91
N PRO A 96 -3.39 -21.52 10.80
CA PRO A 96 -3.67 -20.56 9.74
C PRO A 96 -4.30 -19.28 10.28
N SER A 97 -3.44 -18.29 10.51
CA SER A 97 -3.77 -16.94 10.91
C SER A 97 -2.78 -16.04 10.18
N GLN A 98 -3.36 -15.18 9.34
CA GLN A 98 -2.69 -14.37 8.33
C GLN A 98 -1.56 -13.54 8.96
N ILE A 99 -0.33 -13.71 8.48
CA ILE A 99 0.76 -12.76 8.76
C ILE A 99 0.33 -11.43 8.13
N THR A 100 -0.20 -10.52 8.96
CA THR A 100 -0.63 -9.19 8.53
C THR A 100 0.61 -8.32 8.34
N THR A 101 1.00 -7.99 7.11
CA THR A 101 2.05 -6.97 6.88
C THR A 101 1.46 -5.57 7.03
N ARG A 102 2.29 -4.53 7.17
CA ARG A 102 1.80 -3.13 7.23
C ARG A 102 0.98 -2.73 5.99
N GLU A 103 1.24 -3.36 4.85
CA GLU A 103 0.53 -3.11 3.60
C GLU A 103 -0.87 -3.74 3.59
N ASP A 104 -1.13 -4.69 4.48
CA ASP A 104 -2.41 -5.39 4.63
C ASP A 104 -3.32 -4.74 5.69
N ILE A 105 -2.82 -3.70 6.36
CA ILE A 105 -3.55 -2.94 7.38
C ILE A 105 -4.10 -1.65 6.79
N LEU A 106 -5.39 -1.41 7.02
CA LEU A 106 -6.05 -0.14 6.76
C LEU A 106 -6.50 0.50 8.07
N TYR A 107 -6.22 1.78 8.26
CA TYR A 107 -6.83 2.56 9.34
C TYR A 107 -8.01 3.37 8.79
N VAL A 108 -9.11 3.42 9.54
CA VAL A 108 -10.30 4.19 9.19
C VAL A 108 -10.66 5.09 10.36
N VAL A 109 -10.91 6.36 10.09
CA VAL A 109 -11.40 7.33 11.08
C VAL A 109 -12.77 7.85 10.70
N ASN A 110 -13.65 8.08 11.68
CA ASN A 110 -14.93 8.72 11.43
C ASN A 110 -14.77 10.20 11.02
N CYS A 111 -15.63 10.68 10.13
CA CYS A 111 -15.77 12.12 9.89
C CYS A 111 -16.38 12.83 11.11
N THR A 112 -16.17 14.15 11.22
CA THR A 112 -16.73 14.96 12.31
C THR A 112 -17.68 16.04 11.80
N LYS A 113 -18.71 16.37 12.60
CA LYS A 113 -19.63 17.46 12.30
C LYS A 113 -18.90 18.79 12.15
N LYS A 114 -18.04 19.12 13.14
CA LYS A 114 -17.20 20.31 13.12
C LYS A 114 -16.20 20.25 11.96
N LYS A 115 -16.25 21.25 11.08
CA LYS A 115 -15.39 21.43 9.90
C LYS A 115 -14.81 22.85 9.86
N VAL A 116 -13.90 23.07 8.91
CA VAL A 116 -13.21 24.34 8.71
C VAL A 116 -14.18 25.50 8.47
N TRP A 117 -15.29 25.30 7.75
CA TRP A 117 -16.30 26.35 7.52
C TRP A 117 -17.04 26.78 8.79
N ASN A 118 -17.04 25.96 9.85
CA ASN A 118 -17.58 26.39 11.15
C ASN A 118 -16.65 27.36 11.88
N GLU A 119 -15.34 27.36 11.58
CA GLU A 119 -14.34 28.25 12.17
C GLU A 119 -14.03 29.44 11.25
N TYR A 120 -14.00 29.18 9.93
CA TYR A 120 -13.67 30.13 8.87
C TYR A 120 -14.75 30.04 7.78
N PRO A 121 -15.86 30.78 7.90
CA PRO A 121 -16.95 30.73 6.91
C PRO A 121 -16.52 31.06 5.48
N ASN A 122 -15.46 31.87 5.33
CA ASN A 122 -14.88 32.27 4.03
C ASN A 122 -13.79 31.31 3.52
N ALA A 123 -13.64 30.12 4.12
CA ALA A 123 -12.74 29.10 3.59
C ALA A 123 -13.13 28.71 2.15
N PRO A 124 -12.17 28.24 1.32
CA PRO A 124 -12.48 27.82 -0.04
C PRO A 124 -13.66 26.83 -0.11
N PRO A 125 -14.46 26.84 -1.20
CA PRO A 125 -15.63 25.95 -1.32
C PRO A 125 -15.30 24.46 -1.24
N TYR A 126 -14.06 24.09 -1.58
CA TYR A 126 -13.56 22.73 -1.51
C TYR A 126 -12.22 22.70 -0.78
N VAL A 127 -12.12 21.87 0.26
CA VAL A 127 -10.92 21.71 1.08
C VAL A 127 -10.61 20.21 1.21
N PRO A 128 -9.34 19.77 1.12
CA PRO A 128 -8.98 18.38 1.36
C PRO A 128 -9.54 17.88 2.71
N ALA A 129 -10.13 16.70 2.73
CA ALA A 129 -10.82 16.14 3.88
C ALA A 129 -9.98 16.16 5.18
N ARG A 130 -8.67 15.89 5.07
CA ARG A 130 -7.69 16.00 6.16
C ARG A 130 -7.66 17.36 6.84
N PHE A 131 -7.87 18.45 6.09
CA PHE A 131 -7.87 19.81 6.62
C PHE A 131 -9.27 20.33 6.92
N ALA A 132 -10.27 19.77 6.25
CA ALA A 132 -11.65 20.18 6.38
C ALA A 132 -12.27 19.74 7.70
N TYR A 133 -12.02 18.52 8.19
CA TYR A 133 -12.57 18.07 9.48
C TYR A 133 -11.79 18.64 10.67
N LYS A 134 -12.51 19.20 11.66
CA LYS A 134 -11.95 19.93 12.81
C LYS A 134 -12.45 19.43 14.18
N GLY A 135 -13.19 18.31 14.22
CA GLY A 135 -13.65 17.74 15.48
C GLY A 135 -12.51 17.15 16.31
N LYS A 136 -12.66 17.15 17.64
CA LYS A 136 -11.63 16.69 18.59
C LYS A 136 -11.15 15.27 18.29
N SER A 137 -12.09 14.34 18.05
CA SER A 137 -11.77 12.94 17.72
C SER A 137 -10.90 12.81 16.47
N PHE A 138 -11.26 13.52 15.40
CA PHE A 138 -10.53 13.52 14.14
C PHE A 138 -9.13 14.10 14.31
N LEU A 139 -8.99 15.21 15.02
CA LEU A 139 -7.69 15.82 15.30
C LEU A 139 -6.80 14.90 16.16
N LYS A 140 -7.38 14.19 17.14
CA LYS A 140 -6.65 13.19 17.94
C LYS A 140 -6.11 12.05 17.06
N PHE A 141 -6.95 11.52 16.17
CA PHE A 141 -6.52 10.52 15.19
C PHE A 141 -5.44 11.05 14.24
N LEU A 142 -5.57 12.29 13.75
CA LEU A 142 -4.57 12.89 12.87
C LEU A 142 -3.19 12.96 13.54
N SER A 143 -3.13 13.33 14.81
CA SER A 143 -1.88 13.34 15.59
C SER A 143 -1.26 11.95 15.68
N PHE A 144 -2.07 10.93 15.94
CA PHE A 144 -1.65 9.53 16.00
C PHE A 144 -1.15 8.98 14.64
N ILE A 145 -1.86 9.26 13.55
CA ILE A 145 -1.56 8.64 12.25
C ILE A 145 -0.41 9.33 11.52
N LYS A 146 -0.19 10.64 11.74
CA LYS A 146 0.83 11.45 11.05
C LYS A 146 2.26 10.86 11.08
N PRO A 147 2.82 10.37 12.21
CA PRO A 147 4.13 9.72 12.18
C PRO A 147 4.12 8.40 11.41
N LYS A 148 2.99 7.67 11.41
CA LYS A 148 2.82 6.38 10.73
C LYS A 148 2.63 6.56 9.21
N GLU A 149 2.04 7.66 8.74
CA GLU A 149 1.94 8.01 7.32
C GLU A 149 3.32 8.04 6.63
N LYS A 150 4.35 8.58 7.30
CA LYS A 150 5.73 8.61 6.77
C LYS A 150 6.32 7.21 6.58
N GLN A 151 5.75 6.21 7.27
CA GLN A 151 6.16 4.82 7.21
C GLN A 151 5.31 4.00 6.22
N GLY A 152 4.52 4.67 5.37
CA GLY A 152 3.69 4.05 4.34
C GLY A 152 2.33 3.53 4.82
N VAL A 153 1.93 3.84 6.06
CA VAL A 153 0.62 3.40 6.58
C VAL A 153 -0.52 4.06 5.81
N ARG A 154 -1.51 3.25 5.42
CA ARG A 154 -2.68 3.67 4.67
C ARG A 154 -3.85 3.90 5.60
N TRP A 155 -4.59 4.97 5.34
CA TRP A 155 -5.78 5.29 6.08
C TRP A 155 -6.80 6.04 5.24
N LEU A 156 -8.07 5.94 5.67
CA LEU A 156 -9.21 6.57 5.04
C LEU A 156 -10.10 7.24 6.09
N ILE A 157 -10.97 8.11 5.62
CA ILE A 157 -12.00 8.76 6.40
C ILE A 157 -13.33 8.15 6.01
N LEU A 158 -14.13 7.66 6.97
CA LEU A 158 -15.51 7.30 6.72
C LEU A 158 -16.40 8.53 6.87
N SER A 159 -16.88 9.06 5.75
CA SER A 159 -17.83 10.17 5.65
C SER A 159 -19.27 9.67 5.53
N ALA A 160 -20.20 10.28 6.28
CA ALA A 160 -21.62 9.99 6.13
C ALA A 160 -22.19 10.41 4.76
N LYS A 161 -21.58 11.38 4.07
CA LYS A 161 -22.01 11.82 2.73
C LYS A 161 -21.35 11.02 1.61
N TYR A 162 -20.04 10.81 1.71
CA TYR A 162 -19.23 10.30 0.59
C TYR A 162 -18.74 8.85 0.76
N GLY A 163 -18.88 8.27 1.95
CA GLY A 163 -18.32 6.97 2.29
C GLY A 163 -16.81 7.02 2.56
N PHE A 164 -16.07 6.02 2.10
CA PHE A 164 -14.62 5.94 2.29
C PHE A 164 -13.91 7.01 1.44
N LEU A 165 -13.13 7.88 2.09
CA LEU A 165 -12.42 8.99 1.46
C LEU A 165 -10.93 8.94 1.75
N GLU A 166 -10.12 9.28 0.74
CA GLU A 166 -8.71 9.56 0.95
C GLU A 166 -8.52 10.92 1.65
N PRO A 167 -7.44 11.10 2.41
CA PRO A 167 -7.19 12.33 3.18
C PRO A 167 -7.16 13.60 2.31
N TRP A 168 -6.69 13.44 1.07
CA TRP A 168 -6.53 14.53 0.11
C TRP A 168 -7.76 14.77 -0.77
N HIS A 169 -8.81 13.97 -0.61
CA HIS A 169 -10.04 14.14 -1.38
C HIS A 169 -10.71 15.47 -1.03
N PRO A 170 -10.99 16.35 -2.01
CA PRO A 170 -11.63 17.63 -1.75
C PRO A 170 -13.09 17.41 -1.32
N ILE A 171 -13.51 18.04 -0.23
CA ILE A 171 -14.91 18.05 0.22
C ILE A 171 -15.41 19.50 0.33
N SER A 172 -16.71 19.69 0.15
CA SER A 172 -17.39 20.95 0.47
C SER A 172 -17.93 20.96 1.90
N ASP A 173 -18.49 22.10 2.33
CA ASP A 173 -19.34 22.10 3.52
C ASP A 173 -20.61 21.26 3.28
N TYR A 174 -21.00 20.51 4.29
CA TYR A 174 -22.20 19.68 4.29
C TYR A 174 -22.60 19.27 5.71
N ASN A 175 -23.90 18.96 5.88
CA ASN A 175 -24.46 18.47 7.13
C ASN A 175 -25.23 17.17 6.90
N VAL A 176 -24.50 16.05 6.84
CA VAL A 176 -25.03 14.68 6.66
C VAL A 176 -24.47 13.82 7.79
N SER A 177 -25.32 12.95 8.34
CA SER A 177 -25.00 12.12 9.51
C SER A 177 -25.61 10.72 9.37
N PHE A 178 -24.87 9.68 9.77
CA PHE A 178 -25.44 8.33 9.84
C PHE A 178 -26.53 8.19 10.92
N ASN A 179 -26.56 9.09 11.91
CA ASN A 179 -27.59 9.12 12.96
C ASN A 179 -28.89 9.81 12.51
N ASP A 180 -28.90 10.41 11.32
CA ASP A 180 -30.07 11.10 10.76
C ASP A 180 -30.32 10.60 9.33
N PRO A 181 -31.19 9.59 9.16
CA PRO A 181 -31.53 9.06 7.83
C PRO A 181 -32.09 10.13 6.87
N ASN A 182 -32.76 11.17 7.40
CA ASN A 182 -33.34 12.24 6.58
C ASN A 182 -32.28 13.19 6.01
N SER A 183 -31.08 13.19 6.59
CA SER A 183 -29.93 13.92 6.06
C SER A 183 -29.35 13.31 4.76
N GLY A 184 -29.86 12.14 4.33
CA GLY A 184 -29.42 11.44 3.13
C GLY A 184 -28.02 10.83 3.24
N PRO A 185 -27.70 10.05 4.29
CA PRO A 185 -26.41 9.40 4.39
C PRO A 185 -26.23 8.33 3.32
N ILE A 186 -24.97 8.09 2.93
CA ILE A 186 -24.60 6.99 2.04
C ILE A 186 -25.07 5.64 2.60
N SER A 187 -25.65 4.80 1.75
CA SER A 187 -26.21 3.50 2.17
C SER A 187 -25.13 2.45 2.46
N ASP A 188 -25.48 1.46 3.28
CA ASP A 188 -24.60 0.31 3.58
C ASP A 188 -24.22 -0.45 2.31
N GLU A 189 -25.17 -0.60 1.38
CA GLU A 189 -24.92 -1.24 0.08
C GLU A 189 -23.89 -0.46 -0.74
N THR A 190 -23.95 0.87 -0.73
CA THR A 190 -22.99 1.70 -1.44
C THR A 190 -21.61 1.61 -0.79
N LEU A 191 -21.54 1.63 0.55
CA LEU A 191 -20.29 1.41 1.29
C LEU A 191 -19.67 0.04 0.96
N ARG A 192 -20.48 -1.02 0.92
CA ARG A 192 -20.04 -2.37 0.53
C ARG A 192 -19.51 -2.40 -0.91
N LYS A 193 -20.19 -1.72 -1.83
CA LYS A 193 -19.74 -1.57 -3.23
C LYS A 193 -18.42 -0.80 -3.32
N GLN A 194 -18.22 0.23 -2.50
CA GLN A 194 -16.92 0.92 -2.43
C GLN A 194 -15.81 -0.05 -2.02
N VAL A 195 -15.99 -0.84 -0.96
CA VAL A 195 -15.00 -1.83 -0.52
C VAL A 195 -14.74 -2.89 -1.61
N SER A 196 -15.79 -3.40 -2.23
CA SER A 196 -15.70 -4.53 -3.17
C SER A 196 -15.05 -4.17 -4.51
N TYR A 197 -15.24 -2.94 -4.99
CA TYR A 197 -14.93 -2.58 -6.38
C TYR A 197 -13.98 -1.39 -6.53
N GLN A 198 -13.85 -0.54 -5.51
CA GLN A 198 -13.02 0.66 -5.66
C GLN A 198 -11.55 0.39 -5.31
N LYS A 199 -10.72 1.11 -6.04
CA LYS A 199 -9.27 1.18 -5.88
C LYS A 199 -8.92 2.57 -5.37
N ARG A 200 -7.92 2.67 -4.50
CA ARG A 200 -7.45 3.92 -3.90
C ARG A 200 -5.97 4.12 -4.13
N TRP A 201 -5.51 5.34 -3.89
CA TRP A 201 -4.13 5.80 -4.08
C TRP A 201 -3.62 5.62 -5.51
N ARG A 202 -2.39 6.07 -5.74
CA ARG A 202 -1.75 6.06 -7.07
C ARG A 202 -1.47 4.64 -7.58
N ASP A 203 -1.22 3.71 -6.67
CA ASP A 203 -0.97 2.30 -6.97
C ASP A 203 -2.24 1.50 -7.27
N LYS A 204 -3.42 2.14 -7.14
CA LYS A 204 -4.73 1.53 -7.38
C LYS A 204 -4.95 0.28 -6.51
N LYS A 205 -4.47 0.27 -5.26
CA LYS A 205 -4.77 -0.84 -4.35
C LYS A 205 -6.29 -0.96 -4.12
N PRO A 206 -6.90 -2.13 -4.38
CA PRO A 206 -8.29 -2.39 -4.05
C PRO A 206 -8.56 -2.31 -2.54
N LEU A 207 -9.72 -1.77 -2.15
CA LEU A 207 -10.10 -1.68 -0.74
C LEU A 207 -10.35 -3.05 -0.09
N LYS A 208 -10.78 -4.04 -0.88
CA LYS A 208 -10.99 -5.42 -0.42
C LYS A 208 -9.70 -6.21 -0.15
N ASP A 209 -8.54 -5.69 -0.57
CA ASP A 209 -7.26 -6.40 -0.43
C ASP A 209 -6.59 -6.14 0.93
N PHE A 210 -7.21 -5.34 1.81
CA PHE A 210 -6.76 -5.20 3.18
C PHE A 210 -7.34 -6.33 4.03
N VAL A 211 -6.48 -7.05 4.75
CA VAL A 211 -6.89 -8.19 5.59
C VAL A 211 -7.32 -7.74 6.99
N LYS A 212 -6.84 -6.57 7.43
CA LYS A 212 -7.12 -6.02 8.76
C LYS A 212 -7.48 -4.54 8.67
N VAL A 213 -8.59 -4.15 9.28
CA VAL A 213 -9.09 -2.77 9.29
C VAL A 213 -9.22 -2.29 10.74
N PHE A 214 -8.41 -1.30 11.13
CA PHE A 214 -8.54 -0.64 12.43
C PHE A 214 -9.42 0.59 12.31
N VAL A 215 -10.47 0.67 13.12
CA VAL A 215 -11.43 1.77 13.07
C VAL A 215 -11.34 2.59 14.34
N TYR A 216 -10.98 3.87 14.19
CA TYR A 216 -11.08 4.86 15.26
C TYR A 216 -12.37 5.67 15.10
N ALA A 217 -13.31 5.44 16.00
CA ALA A 217 -14.57 6.17 16.05
C ALA A 217 -15.08 6.28 17.49
N GLU A 218 -15.53 7.48 17.88
CA GLU A 218 -16.17 7.71 19.18
C GLU A 218 -17.60 7.16 19.25
N ASN A 219 -18.25 6.93 18.11
CA ASN A 219 -19.61 6.43 18.02
C ASN A 219 -19.64 5.06 17.30
N ASP A 220 -20.39 4.12 17.87
CA ASP A 220 -20.57 2.76 17.36
C ASP A 220 -21.12 2.70 15.95
N VAL A 221 -21.97 3.64 15.56
CA VAL A 221 -22.58 3.68 14.23
C VAL A 221 -21.50 3.68 13.14
N TYR A 222 -20.43 4.47 13.28
CA TYR A 222 -19.36 4.46 12.27
C TYR A 222 -18.59 3.15 12.24
N TYR A 223 -18.34 2.55 13.41
CA TYR A 223 -17.70 1.25 13.51
C TYR A 223 -18.55 0.16 12.83
N GLU A 224 -19.84 0.12 13.11
CA GLU A 224 -20.80 -0.82 12.52
C GLU A 224 -20.88 -0.68 10.99
N LYS A 225 -20.87 0.56 10.47
CA LYS A 225 -20.83 0.81 9.02
C LYS A 225 -19.58 0.21 8.38
N VAL A 226 -18.40 0.36 9.00
CA VAL A 226 -17.16 -0.27 8.48
C VAL A 226 -17.24 -1.79 8.60
N LEU A 227 -17.67 -2.30 9.76
CA LEU A 227 -17.81 -3.74 10.02
C LEU A 227 -18.68 -4.41 8.96
N LYS A 228 -19.86 -3.85 8.69
CA LYS A 228 -20.79 -4.35 7.67
C LYS A 228 -20.23 -4.22 6.25
N ALA A 229 -19.55 -3.10 5.94
CA ALA A 229 -18.93 -2.91 4.63
C ALA A 229 -17.82 -3.94 4.34
N TYR A 230 -17.10 -4.38 5.37
CA TYR A 230 -15.99 -5.35 5.28
C TYR A 230 -16.36 -6.78 5.71
N GLU A 231 -17.63 -7.07 5.97
CA GLU A 231 -18.11 -8.40 6.39
C GLU A 231 -17.66 -9.51 5.42
N GLY A 232 -16.95 -10.52 5.93
CA GLY A 232 -16.40 -11.60 5.10
C GLY A 232 -15.27 -11.18 4.14
N ILE A 233 -14.75 -9.95 4.24
CA ILE A 233 -13.62 -9.44 3.45
C ILE A 233 -12.38 -9.27 4.33
N ALA A 234 -12.51 -8.64 5.50
CA ALA A 234 -11.39 -8.32 6.38
C ALA A 234 -11.75 -8.48 7.87
N GLU A 235 -10.74 -8.68 8.70
CA GLU A 235 -10.86 -8.58 10.15
C GLU A 235 -10.97 -7.09 10.53
N VAL A 236 -12.15 -6.67 11.01
CA VAL A 236 -12.38 -5.30 11.48
C VAL A 236 -12.22 -5.23 13.00
N LYS A 237 -11.36 -4.34 13.47
CA LYS A 237 -11.08 -4.11 14.89
C LYS A 237 -11.27 -2.65 15.26
N ARG A 238 -11.83 -2.40 16.44
CA ARG A 238 -11.89 -1.05 16.97
C ARG A 238 -10.54 -0.66 17.56
N LEU A 239 -10.13 0.58 17.30
CA LEU A 239 -8.97 1.21 17.89
C LEU A 239 -9.46 2.10 19.04
N TYR A 240 -9.20 1.70 20.28
CA TYR A 240 -9.65 2.41 21.48
C TYR A 240 -8.60 3.41 21.97
N ASP A 241 -7.34 2.99 22.00
CA ASP A 241 -6.23 3.79 22.49
C ASP A 241 -5.39 4.31 21.32
N LEU A 242 -5.14 5.61 21.35
CA LEU A 242 -4.25 6.31 20.41
C LEU A 242 -2.91 6.67 21.08
N GLU A 243 -2.57 5.98 22.18
CA GLU A 243 -1.32 6.15 22.90
C GLU A 243 -0.28 5.17 22.37
N GLU A 244 0.64 5.69 21.56
CA GLU A 244 2.01 5.19 21.31
C GLU A 244 2.89 6.39 20.96
#